data_AF-A0A529HJ07-F1
#
_entry.id   AF-A0A529HJ07-F1
#
_cell.length_a   1.000
_cell.length_b   1.000
_cell.length_c   1.000
_cell.angle_alpha   90.00
_cell.angle_beta   90.00
_cell.angle_gamma   90.00
#
_symmetry.space_group_name_H-M   'P 1'
#
loop_
_entity.id
_entity.type
_entity.pdbx_description
1 polymer ?
#
loop_
_entity_poly.entity_id
_entity_poly.type
_entity_poly.pdbx_seq_one_letter_code
_entity_poly.pdbx_strand_id
1 'polypeptide(L)'
;MQQRWTLSWHSTPAFEQSVASREPLLVLASGIVFTALFGLLLSLFARRAETIKVLVDRKTSELAEREALYRLLAENTSDMISRVAFDGTRLYTSPACMRLLGYTAEELLNSNAFSDVHPKQRSRLQAEYAKLARGEIDESKGVFTLHRKDDDWVQAEITLQLVRD
;
A
#
# COMPACT_ATOMS: atom_id res chain seq x y z
N MET A 1 46.79 2.05 -93.87
CA MET A 1 46.58 0.81 -93.08
C MET A 1 46.22 1.23 -91.66
N GLN A 2 44.97 1.06 -91.21
CA GLN A 2 44.58 1.35 -89.82
C GLN A 2 44.52 0.03 -89.05
N GLN A 3 45.35 -0.11 -88.02
CA GLN A 3 45.29 -1.26 -87.12
C GLN A 3 44.29 -0.98 -86.00
N ARG A 4 43.28 -1.85 -85.86
CA ARG A 4 42.37 -1.84 -84.71
C ARG A 4 42.92 -2.76 -83.64
N TRP A 5 43.00 -2.24 -82.43
CA TRP A 5 43.35 -3.01 -81.23
C TRP A 5 42.07 -3.39 -80.51
N THR A 6 41.95 -4.67 -80.18
CA THR A 6 40.93 -5.16 -79.25
C THR A 6 41.63 -5.44 -77.94
N LEU A 7 41.30 -4.63 -76.93
CA LEU A 7 41.80 -4.84 -75.58
C LEU A 7 40.71 -5.58 -74.80
N SER A 8 41.00 -6.80 -74.36
CA SER A 8 40.13 -7.54 -73.44
C SER A 8 40.68 -7.46 -72.03
N TRP A 9 39.81 -7.10 -71.10
CA TRP A 9 40.11 -7.09 -69.67
C TRP A 9 39.37 -8.24 -69.01
N HIS A 10 40.07 -9.02 -68.22
CA HIS A 10 39.48 -10.04 -67.35
C HIS A 10 39.93 -9.76 -65.92
N SER A 11 39.00 -9.88 -64.97
CA SER A 11 39.30 -9.85 -63.55
C SER A 11 40.21 -11.03 -63.18
N THR A 12 41.11 -10.81 -62.23
CA THR A 12 41.92 -11.90 -61.69
C THR A 12 41.07 -12.74 -60.73
N PRO A 13 41.24 -14.07 -60.68
CA PRO A 13 40.49 -14.94 -59.76
C PRO A 13 40.60 -14.54 -58.29
N ALA A 14 41.74 -13.96 -57.88
CA ALA A 14 41.94 -13.44 -56.53
C ALA A 14 41.04 -12.23 -56.21
N PHE A 15 40.80 -11.35 -57.18
CA PHE A 15 39.88 -10.23 -57.03
C PHE A 15 38.43 -10.72 -56.91
N GLU A 16 38.01 -11.67 -57.74
CA GLU A 16 36.65 -12.24 -57.68
C GLU A 16 36.37 -12.94 -56.34
N GLN A 17 37.36 -13.66 -55.79
CA GLN A 17 37.25 -14.28 -54.46
C GLN A 17 37.20 -13.26 -53.32
N SER A 18 37.87 -12.11 -53.46
CA SER A 18 37.81 -11.03 -52.45
C SER A 18 36.44 -10.33 -52.39
N VAL A 19 35.71 -10.31 -53.51
CA VAL A 19 34.35 -9.75 -53.60
C VAL A 19 33.29 -10.73 -53.09
N ALA A 20 33.55 -12.04 -53.14
CA ALA A 20 32.65 -13.09 -52.70
C ALA A 20 32.71 -13.36 -51.18
N SER A 21 32.74 -12.32 -50.34
CA SER A 21 32.80 -12.48 -48.88
C SER A 21 31.40 -12.68 -48.26
N ARG A 22 31.31 -13.50 -47.20
CA ARG A 22 30.06 -13.80 -46.48
C ARG A 22 29.69 -12.76 -45.40
N GLU A 23 30.51 -11.72 -45.24
CA GLU A 23 30.36 -10.70 -44.19
C GLU A 23 29.01 -9.96 -44.24
N PRO A 24 28.48 -9.56 -45.42
CA PRO A 24 27.18 -8.89 -45.49
C PRO A 24 26.03 -9.76 -44.96
N LEU A 25 26.09 -11.08 -45.15
CA LEU A 25 25.06 -12.01 -44.68
C LEU A 25 25.10 -12.17 -43.16
N LEU A 26 26.29 -12.14 -42.54
CA LEU A 26 26.43 -12.22 -41.08
C LEU A 26 25.89 -10.95 -40.40
N VAL A 27 26.16 -9.77 -40.97
CA VAL A 27 25.61 -8.50 -40.47
C VAL A 27 24.08 -8.52 -40.56
N LEU A 28 23.52 -8.92 -41.70
CA LEU A 28 22.07 -9.04 -41.88
C LEU A 28 21.44 -10.01 -40.86
N ALA A 29 22.03 -11.21 -40.71
CA ALA A 29 21.56 -12.21 -39.76
C ALA A 29 21.58 -11.68 -38.31
N SER A 30 22.66 -10.98 -37.93
CA SER A 30 22.80 -10.39 -36.60
C SER A 30 21.74 -9.32 -36.31
N GLY A 31 21.41 -8.49 -37.31
CA GLY A 31 20.38 -7.45 -37.20
C GLY A 31 18.96 -8.03 -37.07
N ILE A 32 18.67 -9.12 -37.81
CA ILE A 32 17.39 -9.83 -37.70
C ILE A 32 17.25 -10.43 -36.29
N VAL A 33 18.29 -11.10 -35.80
CA VAL A 33 18.29 -11.67 -34.44
C VAL A 33 18.12 -10.58 -33.40
N PHE A 34 18.86 -9.47 -33.51
CA PHE A 34 18.73 -8.34 -32.59
C PHE A 34 17.32 -7.74 -32.61
N THR A 35 16.73 -7.56 -33.79
CA THR A 35 15.37 -7.02 -33.93
C THR A 35 14.32 -7.97 -33.33
N ALA A 36 14.46 -9.27 -33.56
CA ALA A 36 13.57 -10.28 -32.99
C ALA A 36 13.70 -10.33 -31.46
N LEU A 37 14.92 -10.32 -30.93
CA LEU A 37 15.18 -10.28 -29.49
C LEU A 37 14.64 -9.01 -28.84
N PHE A 38 14.81 -7.85 -29.49
CA PHE A 38 14.30 -6.57 -29.00
C PHE A 38 12.77 -6.53 -28.99
N GLY A 39 12.12 -7.00 -30.06
CA GLY A 39 10.67 -7.13 -30.11
C GLY A 39 10.12 -8.09 -29.06
N LEU A 40 10.81 -9.23 -28.84
CA LEU A 40 10.47 -10.17 -27.78
C LEU A 40 10.60 -9.52 -26.39
N LEU A 41 11.70 -8.80 -26.15
CA LEU A 41 11.93 -8.06 -24.91
C LEU A 41 10.81 -7.04 -24.65
N LEU A 42 10.47 -6.21 -25.64
CA LEU A 42 9.37 -5.25 -25.55
C LEU A 42 8.03 -5.94 -25.27
N SER A 43 7.75 -7.07 -25.94
CA SER A 43 6.53 -7.84 -25.69
C SER A 43 6.46 -8.38 -24.26
N LEU A 44 7.58 -8.87 -23.71
CA LEU A 44 7.65 -9.32 -22.32
C LEU A 44 7.46 -8.18 -21.33
N PHE A 45 8.04 -7.01 -21.59
CA PHE A 45 7.84 -5.82 -20.76
C PHE A 45 6.38 -5.34 -20.77
N ALA A 46 5.75 -5.28 -21.95
CA ALA A 46 4.35 -4.88 -22.09
C ALA A 46 3.41 -5.82 -21.31
N ARG A 47 3.60 -7.15 -21.45
CA ARG A 47 2.82 -8.16 -20.70
C ARG A 47 2.97 -8.04 -19.18
N ARG A 48 4.19 -7.76 -18.70
CA ARG A 48 4.43 -7.54 -17.27
C ARG A 48 3.73 -6.29 -16.74
N ALA A 49 3.73 -5.20 -17.51
CA ALA A 49 3.09 -3.94 -17.11
C ALA A 49 1.56 -4.10 -16.93
N GLU A 50 0.88 -4.81 -17.83
CA GLU A 50 -0.55 -5.08 -17.71
C GLU A 50 -0.89 -5.94 -16.49
N THR A 51 -0.11 -7.01 -16.26
CA THR A 51 -0.31 -7.93 -15.13
C THR A 51 -0.15 -7.20 -13.80
N ILE A 52 0.86 -6.35 -13.68
CA ILE A 52 1.11 -5.57 -12.46
C ILE A 52 -0.07 -4.62 -12.20
N LYS A 53 -0.57 -3.93 -13.23
CA LYS A 53 -1.69 -3.01 -13.08
C LYS A 53 -2.94 -3.72 -12.56
N VAL A 54 -3.32 -4.85 -13.17
CA VAL A 54 -4.48 -5.65 -12.73
C VAL A 54 -4.30 -6.17 -11.30
N LEU A 55 -3.08 -6.60 -10.93
CA LEU A 55 -2.81 -7.08 -9.58
C LEU A 55 -2.93 -5.95 -8.54
N VAL A 56 -2.40 -4.77 -8.85
CA VAL A 56 -2.51 -3.58 -8.00
C VAL A 56 -3.97 -3.20 -7.82
N ASP A 57 -4.73 -3.08 -8.92
CA ASP A 57 -6.16 -2.72 -8.87
C ASP A 57 -6.97 -3.75 -8.08
N ARG A 58 -6.67 -5.04 -8.24
CA ARG A 58 -7.31 -6.10 -7.43
C ARG A 58 -6.96 -5.96 -5.96
N LYS A 59 -5.70 -5.72 -5.62
CA LYS A 59 -5.25 -5.59 -4.23
C LYS A 59 -5.82 -4.34 -3.57
N THR A 60 -5.91 -3.23 -4.27
CA THR A 60 -6.53 -2.00 -3.76
C THR A 60 -8.03 -2.20 -3.54
N SER A 61 -8.73 -2.88 -4.46
CA SER A 61 -10.15 -3.23 -4.26
C SER A 61 -10.36 -4.19 -3.09
N GLU A 62 -9.57 -5.26 -2.97
CA GLU A 62 -9.63 -6.20 -1.84
C GLU A 62 -9.35 -5.49 -0.49
N LEU A 63 -8.42 -4.54 -0.46
CA LEU A 63 -8.14 -3.73 0.73
C LEU A 63 -9.31 -2.80 1.07
N ALA A 64 -9.88 -2.11 0.08
CA ALA A 64 -11.01 -1.22 0.29
C ALA A 64 -12.27 -1.98 0.77
N GLU A 65 -12.55 -3.15 0.19
CA GLU A 65 -13.66 -4.02 0.63
C GLU A 65 -13.45 -4.52 2.06
N ARG A 66 -12.22 -4.94 2.41
CA ARG A 66 -11.90 -5.34 3.78
C ARG A 66 -12.05 -4.18 4.74
N GLU A 67 -11.56 -3.00 4.40
CA GLU A 67 -11.69 -1.81 5.24
C GLU A 67 -13.17 -1.44 5.45
N ALA A 68 -13.98 -1.47 4.39
CA ALA A 68 -15.42 -1.25 4.47
C ALA A 68 -16.12 -2.30 5.34
N LEU A 69 -15.75 -3.58 5.22
CA LEU A 69 -16.28 -4.65 6.06
C LEU A 69 -15.88 -4.45 7.53
N TYR A 70 -14.62 -4.14 7.81
CA TYR A 70 -14.17 -3.86 9.18
C TYR A 70 -14.90 -2.65 9.77
N ARG A 71 -15.15 -1.62 8.96
CA ARG A 71 -15.93 -0.45 9.36
C ARG A 71 -17.37 -0.83 9.69
N LEU A 72 -18.05 -1.59 8.82
CA LEU A 72 -19.41 -2.08 9.05
C LEU A 72 -19.51 -2.99 10.29
N LEU A 73 -18.52 -3.84 10.52
CA LEU A 73 -18.45 -4.66 11.72
C LEU A 73 -18.29 -3.78 12.96
N ALA A 74 -17.37 -2.82 12.96
CA ALA A 74 -17.17 -1.87 14.04
C ALA A 74 -18.41 -0.99 14.32
N GLU A 75 -19.16 -0.64 13.28
CA GLU A 75 -20.42 0.12 13.37
C GLU A 75 -21.56 -0.68 13.98
N ASN A 76 -21.61 -2.00 13.73
CA ASN A 76 -22.68 -2.88 14.22
C ASN A 76 -22.43 -3.47 15.61
N THR A 77 -21.22 -3.36 16.17
CA THR A 77 -21.01 -3.79 17.56
C THR A 77 -21.74 -2.85 18.52
N SER A 78 -22.28 -3.41 19.62
CA SER A 78 -22.81 -2.62 20.73
C SER A 78 -21.72 -1.78 21.40
N ASP A 79 -20.49 -2.27 21.34
CA ASP A 79 -19.36 -1.78 22.10
C ASP A 79 -18.70 -0.60 21.36
N MET A 80 -18.30 0.38 22.15
CA MET A 80 -17.58 1.53 21.62
C MET A 80 -16.11 1.16 21.43
N ILE A 81 -15.62 1.27 20.20
CA ILE A 81 -14.21 1.06 19.85
C ILE A 81 -13.60 2.44 19.60
N SER A 82 -12.44 2.71 20.17
CA SER A 82 -11.70 3.96 19.92
C SER A 82 -10.23 3.68 19.69
N ARG A 83 -9.63 4.37 18.71
CA ARG A 83 -8.18 4.47 18.56
C ARG A 83 -7.74 5.82 19.09
N VAL A 84 -6.72 5.78 19.94
CA VAL A 84 -6.17 6.96 20.60
C VAL A 84 -4.67 7.04 20.34
N ALA A 85 -4.16 8.26 20.16
CA ALA A 85 -2.74 8.54 20.11
C ALA A 85 -2.11 8.47 21.51
N PHE A 86 -0.78 8.48 21.60
CA PHE A 86 -0.06 8.38 22.88
C PHE A 86 -0.33 9.52 23.87
N ASP A 87 -0.85 10.65 23.40
CA ASP A 87 -1.30 11.78 24.23
C ASP A 87 -2.78 11.66 24.67
N GLY A 88 -3.48 10.62 24.23
CA GLY A 88 -4.90 10.39 24.46
C GLY A 88 -5.82 11.01 23.41
N THR A 89 -5.29 11.65 22.36
CA THR A 89 -6.10 12.23 21.28
C THR A 89 -6.81 11.13 20.50
N ARG A 90 -8.14 11.21 20.36
CA ARG A 90 -8.92 10.25 19.58
C ARG A 90 -8.67 10.41 18.08
N LEU A 91 -8.12 9.37 17.46
CA LEU A 91 -7.89 9.25 16.03
C LEU A 91 -9.09 8.62 15.31
N TYR A 92 -9.83 7.76 16.02
CA TYR A 92 -11.04 7.10 15.52
C TYR A 92 -11.93 6.74 16.70
N THR A 93 -13.25 6.82 16.52
CA THR A 93 -14.26 6.31 17.46
C THR A 93 -15.40 5.70 16.65
N SER A 94 -15.86 4.51 17.01
CA SER A 94 -17.00 3.86 16.34
C SER A 94 -18.32 4.60 16.63
N PRO A 95 -19.33 4.58 15.73
CA PRO A 95 -20.61 5.24 15.96
C PRO A 95 -21.41 4.75 17.17
N ALA A 96 -21.02 3.61 17.76
CA ALA A 96 -21.56 3.13 19.04
C ALA A 96 -21.38 4.15 20.19
N CYS A 97 -20.46 5.10 20.06
CA CYS A 97 -20.31 6.23 21.00
C CYS A 97 -21.59 7.04 21.18
N MET A 98 -22.44 7.16 20.16
CA MET A 98 -23.72 7.85 20.27
C MET A 98 -24.64 7.18 21.29
N ARG A 99 -24.68 5.85 21.31
CA ARG A 99 -25.51 5.10 22.26
C ARG A 99 -24.93 5.13 23.68
N LEU A 100 -23.60 5.04 23.79
CA LEU A 100 -22.91 4.95 25.08
C LEU A 100 -22.74 6.32 25.77
N LEU A 101 -22.27 7.33 25.03
CA LEU A 101 -21.89 8.64 25.55
C LEU A 101 -22.77 9.80 25.04
N GLY A 102 -23.58 9.59 23.98
CA GLY A 102 -24.44 10.64 23.43
C GLY A 102 -23.74 11.63 22.49
N TYR A 103 -22.46 11.40 22.17
CA TYR A 103 -21.70 12.21 21.20
C TYR A 103 -21.66 11.54 19.83
N THR A 104 -21.57 12.33 18.76
CA THR A 104 -21.23 11.77 17.45
C THR A 104 -19.73 11.43 17.37
N ALA A 105 -19.37 10.56 16.43
CA ALA A 105 -17.96 10.23 16.20
C ALA A 105 -17.14 11.47 15.80
N GLU A 106 -17.75 12.39 15.05
CA GLU A 106 -17.15 13.66 14.62
C GLU A 106 -16.91 14.62 15.79
N GLU A 107 -17.83 14.66 16.77
CA GLU A 107 -17.67 15.48 17.98
C GLU A 107 -16.51 14.96 18.86
N LEU A 108 -16.31 13.64 18.89
CA LEU A 108 -15.24 13.02 19.66
C LEU A 108 -13.90 13.00 18.92
N LEU A 109 -13.88 13.21 17.60
CA LEU A 109 -12.67 13.20 16.80
C LEU A 109 -11.72 14.33 17.26
N ASN A 110 -10.44 14.02 17.44
CA ASN A 110 -9.42 14.92 17.97
C ASN A 110 -9.68 15.43 19.41
N SER A 111 -10.69 14.91 20.11
CA SER A 111 -10.86 15.15 21.54
C SER A 111 -9.96 14.24 22.38
N ASN A 112 -9.74 14.59 23.65
CA ASN A 112 -8.93 13.78 24.54
C ASN A 112 -9.78 12.67 25.19
N ALA A 113 -9.37 11.40 25.10
CA ALA A 113 -10.12 10.27 25.66
C ALA A 113 -10.29 10.32 27.19
N PHE A 114 -9.39 11.01 27.91
CA PHE A 114 -9.45 11.11 29.36
C PHE A 114 -10.44 12.17 29.86
N SER A 115 -10.95 13.07 28.98
CA SER A 115 -11.90 14.11 29.40
C SER A 115 -13.21 13.53 29.90
N ASP A 116 -13.67 12.45 29.28
CA ASP A 116 -14.97 11.86 29.58
C ASP A 116 -14.90 11.03 30.87
N VAL A 117 -13.71 10.63 31.29
CA VAL A 117 -13.55 9.79 32.48
C VAL A 117 -13.78 10.64 33.73
N HIS A 118 -14.49 10.09 34.72
CA HIS A 118 -14.76 10.77 35.97
C HIS A 118 -13.47 11.30 36.62
N PRO A 119 -13.42 12.56 37.11
CA PRO A 119 -12.19 13.20 37.57
C PRO A 119 -11.35 12.40 38.58
N LYS A 120 -12.03 11.69 39.51
CA LYS A 120 -11.37 10.83 40.51
C LYS A 120 -10.64 9.61 39.91
N GLN A 121 -10.98 9.21 38.69
CA GLN A 121 -10.44 8.02 38.02
C GLN A 121 -9.46 8.37 36.88
N ARG A 122 -9.44 9.62 36.40
CA ARG A 122 -8.57 10.07 35.28
C ARG A 122 -7.10 9.74 35.50
N SER A 123 -6.56 10.08 36.67
CA SER A 123 -5.13 9.87 36.96
C SER A 123 -4.75 8.39 36.97
N ARG A 124 -5.65 7.52 37.43
CA ARG A 124 -5.44 6.07 37.39
C ARG A 124 -5.35 5.57 35.96
N LEU A 125 -6.31 5.96 35.11
CA LEU A 125 -6.35 5.58 33.71
C LEU A 125 -5.12 6.08 32.94
N GLN A 126 -4.71 7.33 33.16
CA GLN A 126 -3.50 7.90 32.55
C GLN A 126 -2.23 7.14 32.97
N ALA A 127 -2.14 6.73 34.24
CA ALA A 127 -1.01 5.93 34.71
C ALA A 127 -0.98 4.54 34.06
N GLU A 128 -2.12 3.86 33.95
CA GLU A 128 -2.24 2.59 33.23
C GLU A 128 -1.86 2.74 31.74
N TYR A 129 -2.35 3.80 31.09
CA TYR A 129 -2.02 4.13 29.70
C TYR A 129 -0.52 4.36 29.49
N ALA A 130 0.13 5.08 30.40
CA ALA A 130 1.56 5.32 30.34
C ALA A 130 2.39 4.03 30.53
N LYS A 131 1.92 3.08 31.35
CA LYS A 131 2.55 1.76 31.50
C LYS A 131 2.44 0.93 30.22
N LEU A 132 1.27 0.93 29.58
CA LEU A 132 1.06 0.31 28.26
C LEU A 132 2.02 0.89 27.22
N ALA A 133 2.12 2.23 27.16
CA ALA A 133 3.01 2.92 26.22
C ALA A 133 4.49 2.57 26.41
N ARG A 134 4.92 2.30 27.66
CA ARG A 134 6.29 1.84 27.97
C ARG A 134 6.48 0.33 27.81
N GLY A 135 5.41 -0.42 27.51
CA GLY A 135 5.45 -1.88 27.41
C GLY A 135 5.67 -2.59 28.76
N GLU A 136 5.35 -1.94 29.87
CA GLU A 136 5.42 -2.56 31.21
C GLU A 136 4.26 -3.55 31.44
N ILE A 137 3.17 -3.35 30.72
CA ILE A 137 1.98 -4.20 30.68
C ILE A 137 1.51 -4.32 29.23
N ASP A 138 0.93 -5.46 28.88
CA ASP A 138 0.41 -5.71 27.52
C ASP A 138 -1.04 -5.24 27.36
N GLU A 139 -1.80 -5.26 28.44
CA GLU A 139 -3.22 -4.92 28.48
C GLU A 139 -3.57 -4.23 29.81
N SER A 140 -4.47 -3.25 29.77
CA SER A 140 -5.17 -2.76 30.96
C SER A 140 -6.67 -2.97 30.83
N LYS A 141 -7.31 -3.44 31.91
CA LYS A 141 -8.75 -3.66 32.00
C LYS A 141 -9.29 -3.03 33.28
N GLY A 142 -10.43 -2.35 33.19
CA GLY A 142 -11.08 -1.80 34.36
C GLY A 142 -12.44 -1.20 34.08
N VAL A 143 -13.24 -1.07 35.14
CA VAL A 143 -14.51 -0.35 35.09
C VAL A 143 -14.29 1.11 35.43
N PHE A 144 -14.69 1.99 34.51
CA PHE A 144 -14.59 3.43 34.64
C PHE A 144 -15.97 4.06 34.50
N THR A 145 -16.15 5.20 35.18
CA THR A 145 -17.35 6.01 35.05
C THR A 145 -17.08 7.10 34.01
N LEU A 146 -17.88 7.10 32.94
CA LEU A 146 -17.76 8.01 31.81
C LEU A 146 -18.89 9.03 31.82
N HIS A 147 -18.56 10.26 31.48
CA HIS A 147 -19.46 11.39 31.35
C HIS A 147 -20.15 11.33 30.00
N ARG A 148 -21.46 11.51 30.02
CA ARG A 148 -22.30 11.55 28.83
C ARG A 148 -22.63 13.00 28.49
N LYS A 149 -22.99 13.24 27.23
CA LYS A 149 -23.36 14.57 26.72
C LYS A 149 -24.58 15.19 27.42
N ASP A 150 -25.48 14.37 27.93
CA ASP A 150 -26.66 14.75 28.70
C ASP A 150 -26.34 15.06 30.19
N ASP A 151 -25.07 15.15 30.54
CA ASP A 151 -24.54 15.39 31.90
C ASP A 151 -24.77 14.24 32.89
N ASP A 152 -25.14 13.05 32.39
CA ASP A 152 -25.23 11.81 33.17
C ASP A 152 -23.92 11.01 33.16
N TRP A 153 -23.85 9.99 34.01
CA TRP A 153 -22.70 9.11 34.16
C TRP A 153 -23.06 7.66 33.85
N VAL A 154 -22.24 7.01 33.03
CA VAL A 154 -22.38 5.58 32.74
C VAL A 154 -21.15 4.81 33.20
N GLN A 155 -21.34 3.63 33.76
CA GLN A 155 -20.24 2.70 34.00
C GLN A 155 -19.97 1.90 32.73
N ALA A 156 -18.72 1.91 32.28
CA ALA A 156 -18.27 1.13 31.15
C ALA A 156 -17.03 0.32 31.56
N GLU A 157 -16.98 -0.93 31.12
CA GLU A 157 -15.74 -1.68 31.11
C GLU A 157 -14.86 -1.19 29.97
N ILE A 158 -13.63 -0.79 30.28
CA ILE A 158 -12.66 -0.30 29.31
C ILE A 158 -11.51 -1.30 29.28
N THR A 159 -11.23 -1.80 28.07
CA THR A 159 -10.04 -2.58 27.77
C THR A 159 -9.12 -1.75 26.89
N LEU A 160 -7.85 -1.66 27.27
CA LEU A 160 -6.82 -0.91 26.56
C LEU A 160 -5.69 -1.85 26.19
N GLN A 161 -5.34 -1.84 24.91
CA GLN A 161 -4.22 -2.58 24.37
C GLN A 161 -3.42 -1.68 23.46
N LEU A 162 -2.09 -1.78 23.52
CA LEU A 162 -1.22 -1.09 22.60
C LEU A 162 -1.16 -1.87 21.27
N VAL A 163 -1.75 -1.31 20.23
CA VAL A 163 -1.62 -1.86 18.87
C VAL A 163 -0.31 -1.34 18.26
N ARG A 164 0.57 -2.26 17.86
CA ARG A 164 1.80 -1.94 17.14
C ARG A 164 1.56 -2.23 15.66
N ASP A 165 1.78 -1.23 14.80
CA ASP A 165 1.80 -1.39 13.34
C ASP A 165 3.11 -2.07 12.90
#